data_AF-A0A959UX56-F1
#
_entry.id   AF-A0A959UX56-F1
#
_cell.length_a   1.000
_cell.length_b   1.000
_cell.length_c   1.000
_cell.angle_alpha   90.00
_cell.angle_beta   90.00
_cell.angle_gamma   90.00
#
_symmetry.space_group_name_H-M   'P 1'
#
loop_
_entity.id
_entity.type
_entity.pdbx_description
1 polymer ?
#
loop_
_entity_poly.entity_id
_entity_poly.type
_entity_poly.pdbx_seq_one_letter_code
_entity_poly.pdbx_strand_id
1 'polypeptide(L)'
;WHQSLGVGGTIMRDEHGPVTQYGIMVDLAYRMFLGGDNKLAFGLKGGVNLMQGDFAALNPLQANDQVFQQNVSTKTDPQFGFGVMYYGERFYLGLSTPKLLRTEFFDDIGVRDTTSLNAFQQGQKPHYFLSGGYVWDLGDYMKFKPTFLVKAVDGAPLSFDLSANFLFYEKFWLGAMYRHTDAVGLLAQYHITDDLSVGYAYDYPLSPLRNYSGGSHEFMLGFEFGNKLKGIRSPRYF
;
A
#
# COMPACT_ATOMS: atom_id res chain seq x y z
N TRP A 1 -19.74 10.99 -20.87
CA TRP A 1 -20.44 10.74 -19.60
C TRP A 1 -20.01 9.42 -18.95
N HIS A 2 -20.00 8.26 -19.64
CA HIS A 2 -19.61 6.96 -19.04
C HIS A 2 -18.10 6.72 -18.80
N GLN A 3 -17.19 7.57 -19.30
CA GLN A 3 -15.73 7.36 -19.15
C GLN A 3 -15.12 7.96 -17.87
N SER A 4 -15.94 8.61 -17.04
CA SER A 4 -15.49 9.34 -15.86
C SER A 4 -15.61 8.53 -14.57
N LEU A 5 -16.32 7.39 -14.55
CA LEU A 5 -16.49 6.59 -13.34
C LEU A 5 -15.73 5.27 -13.47
N GLY A 6 -14.94 4.94 -12.45
CA GLY A 6 -14.27 3.66 -12.28
C GLY A 6 -14.68 3.02 -10.96
N VAL A 7 -14.78 1.70 -10.95
CA VAL A 7 -15.06 0.90 -9.75
C VAL A 7 -13.98 -0.17 -9.65
N GLY A 8 -13.47 -0.39 -8.45
CA GLY A 8 -12.51 -1.43 -8.14
C GLY A 8 -12.86 -2.12 -6.83
N GLY A 9 -12.23 -3.26 -6.59
CA GLY A 9 -12.35 -3.98 -5.33
C GLY A 9 -11.04 -4.66 -4.98
N THR A 10 -10.77 -4.82 -3.69
CA THR A 10 -9.61 -5.54 -3.17
C THR A 10 -10.08 -6.56 -2.15
N ILE A 11 -9.65 -7.81 -2.31
CA ILE A 11 -9.77 -8.85 -1.30
C ILE A 11 -8.35 -9.23 -0.89
N MET A 12 -8.09 -9.23 0.41
CA MET A 12 -6.79 -9.51 0.97
C MET A 12 -6.93 -10.55 2.08
N ARG A 13 -5.99 -11.47 2.14
CA ARG A 13 -5.74 -12.33 3.30
C ARG A 13 -4.28 -12.18 3.66
N ASP A 14 -4.01 -11.80 4.89
CA ASP A 14 -2.67 -11.62 5.43
C ASP A 14 -2.53 -12.41 6.72
N GLU A 15 -1.37 -12.99 6.94
CA GLU A 15 -1.08 -13.87 8.07
C GLU A 15 0.30 -13.54 8.63
N HIS A 16 0.32 -13.06 9.86
CA HIS A 16 1.52 -12.67 10.58
C HIS A 16 1.54 -13.37 11.94
N GLY A 17 2.22 -14.52 11.98
CA GLY A 17 2.23 -15.38 13.17
C GLY A 17 0.82 -15.84 13.55
N PRO A 18 0.35 -15.59 14.78
CA PRO A 18 -0.98 -16.02 15.27
C PRO A 18 -2.13 -15.10 14.80
N VAL A 19 -1.82 -14.01 14.09
CA VAL A 19 -2.81 -13.02 13.65
C VAL A 19 -3.10 -13.22 12.17
N THR A 20 -4.36 -13.52 11.85
CA THR A 20 -4.88 -13.52 10.48
C THR A 20 -5.76 -12.29 10.26
N GLN A 21 -5.58 -11.63 9.13
CA GLN A 21 -6.40 -10.49 8.72
C GLN A 21 -7.02 -10.75 7.35
N TYR A 22 -8.34 -10.59 7.27
CA TYR A 22 -9.09 -10.58 6.02
C TYR A 22 -9.53 -9.14 5.72
N GLY A 23 -9.28 -8.65 4.52
CA GLY A 23 -9.70 -7.31 4.09
C GLY A 23 -10.60 -7.38 2.87
N ILE A 24 -11.72 -6.67 2.91
CA ILE A 24 -12.61 -6.48 1.75
C ILE A 24 -12.80 -4.99 1.57
N MET A 25 -12.39 -4.46 0.42
CA MET A 25 -12.45 -3.04 0.10
C MET A 25 -13.12 -2.83 -1.26
N VAL A 26 -13.86 -1.74 -1.36
CA VAL A 26 -14.46 -1.22 -2.59
C VAL A 26 -13.89 0.17 -2.84
N ASP A 27 -13.50 0.41 -4.09
CA ASP A 27 -12.91 1.65 -4.55
C ASP A 27 -13.80 2.28 -5.62
N LEU A 28 -14.14 3.55 -5.44
CA LEU A 28 -14.87 4.35 -6.42
C LEU A 28 -13.96 5.48 -6.89
N ALA A 29 -13.82 5.63 -8.21
CA ALA A 29 -13.00 6.68 -8.80
C ALA A 29 -13.85 7.55 -9.74
N TYR A 30 -13.77 8.86 -9.57
CA TYR A 30 -14.35 9.84 -10.49
C TYR A 30 -13.25 10.67 -11.16
N ARG A 31 -13.25 10.71 -12.49
CA ARG A 31 -12.26 11.39 -13.32
C ARG A 31 -12.90 12.59 -14.02
N MET A 32 -12.33 13.75 -13.76
CA MET A 32 -12.63 15.01 -14.41
C MET A 32 -11.53 15.36 -15.42
N PHE A 33 -11.94 15.77 -16.62
CA PHE A 33 -11.03 16.25 -17.66
C PHE A 33 -10.92 17.76 -17.54
N LEU A 34 -9.71 18.27 -17.32
CA LEU A 34 -9.45 19.71 -17.11
C LEU A 34 -9.09 20.45 -18.41
N GLY A 35 -8.99 19.73 -19.53
CA GLY A 35 -8.55 20.25 -20.83
C GLY A 35 -7.13 19.78 -21.20
N GLY A 36 -6.89 19.59 -22.49
CA GLY A 36 -5.68 18.90 -22.98
C GLY A 36 -5.59 17.47 -22.44
N ASP A 37 -4.37 17.02 -22.13
CA ASP A 37 -4.12 15.69 -21.56
C ASP A 37 -4.24 15.62 -20.04
N ASN A 38 -4.55 16.75 -19.40
CA ASN A 38 -4.60 16.87 -17.94
C ASN A 38 -5.94 16.39 -17.37
N LYS A 39 -5.86 15.55 -16.35
CA LYS A 39 -6.99 14.90 -15.69
C LYS A 39 -6.84 15.04 -14.18
N LEU A 40 -7.97 15.24 -13.51
CA LEU A 40 -8.07 15.20 -12.05
C LEU A 40 -8.98 14.05 -11.67
N ALA A 41 -8.47 13.10 -10.89
CA ALA A 41 -9.23 11.99 -10.36
C ALA A 41 -9.44 12.13 -8.86
N PHE A 42 -10.64 11.84 -8.41
CA PHE A 42 -11.04 11.69 -7.02
C PHE A 42 -11.31 10.22 -6.75
N GLY A 43 -10.81 9.71 -5.64
CA GLY A 43 -10.99 8.34 -5.19
C GLY A 43 -11.64 8.29 -3.82
N LEU A 44 -12.62 7.41 -3.66
CA LEU A 44 -13.20 7.04 -2.39
C LEU A 44 -12.98 5.54 -2.19
N LYS A 45 -12.50 5.18 -1.00
CA LYS A 45 -12.32 3.80 -0.58
C LYS A 45 -13.24 3.54 0.61
N GLY A 46 -13.94 2.42 0.59
CA GLY A 46 -14.76 1.95 1.70
C GLY A 46 -14.62 0.45 1.86
N GLY A 47 -14.46 -0.04 3.08
CA GLY A 47 -14.26 -1.46 3.31
C GLY A 47 -14.25 -1.83 4.79
N VAL A 48 -13.96 -3.10 5.04
CA VAL A 48 -13.80 -3.65 6.38
C VAL A 48 -12.62 -4.59 6.39
N ASN A 49 -11.84 -4.54 7.47
CA ASN A 49 -10.91 -5.60 7.82
C ASN A 49 -11.46 -6.39 8.99
N LEU A 50 -11.31 -7.69 8.93
CA LEU A 50 -11.63 -8.64 9.97
C LEU A 50 -10.31 -9.19 10.48
N MET A 51 -10.00 -8.92 11.74
CA MET A 51 -8.80 -9.45 12.40
C MET A 51 -9.20 -10.59 13.32
N GLN A 52 -8.50 -11.71 13.19
CA GLN A 52 -8.64 -12.87 14.05
C GLN A 52 -7.27 -13.16 14.67
N GLY A 53 -7.21 -13.27 15.99
CA GLY A 53 -5.99 -13.63 16.71
C GLY A 53 -6.19 -14.94 17.46
N ASP A 54 -5.51 -16.00 17.03
CA ASP A 54 -5.54 -17.30 17.70
C ASP A 54 -4.34 -17.40 18.66
N PHE A 55 -4.45 -16.70 19.78
CA PHE A 55 -3.38 -16.63 20.79
C PHE A 55 -3.32 -17.87 21.68
N ALA A 56 -4.38 -18.70 21.72
CA ALA A 56 -4.41 -19.97 22.46
C ALA A 56 -3.56 -21.08 21.81
N ALA A 57 -3.13 -20.93 20.56
CA ALA A 57 -2.21 -21.84 19.88
C ALA A 57 -0.72 -21.55 20.16
N LEU A 58 -0.41 -20.44 20.84
CA LEU A 58 0.96 -20.09 21.22
C LEU A 58 1.38 -20.89 22.46
N ASN A 59 2.64 -21.31 22.50
CA ASN A 59 3.23 -21.98 23.66
C ASN A 59 4.02 -20.94 24.49
N PRO A 60 3.40 -20.26 25.47
CA PRO A 60 4.05 -19.16 26.19
C PRO A 60 5.22 -19.65 27.04
N LEU A 61 6.27 -18.83 27.15
CA LEU A 61 7.42 -19.07 28.03
C LEU A 61 7.03 -19.16 29.53
N GLN A 62 5.86 -18.64 29.90
CA GLN A 62 5.26 -18.75 31.22
C GLN A 62 3.86 -19.38 31.10
N ALA A 63 3.65 -20.55 31.72
CA ALA A 63 2.44 -21.35 31.60
C ALA A 63 1.15 -20.68 32.14
N ASN A 64 1.23 -19.51 32.80
CA ASN A 64 0.12 -18.82 33.46
C ASN A 64 -0.06 -17.35 33.04
N ASP A 65 0.44 -16.95 31.86
CA ASP A 65 0.24 -15.58 31.38
C ASP A 65 -1.21 -15.39 30.86
N GLN A 66 -2.01 -14.62 31.59
CA GLN A 66 -3.44 -14.39 31.30
C GLN A 66 -3.70 -13.76 29.92
N VAL A 67 -2.71 -13.07 29.33
CA VAL A 67 -2.86 -12.44 28.00
C VAL A 67 -2.98 -13.47 26.87
N PHE A 68 -2.42 -14.68 27.05
CA PHE A 68 -2.43 -15.75 26.04
C PHE A 68 -3.53 -16.80 26.26
N GLN A 69 -4.34 -16.67 27.32
CA GLN A 69 -5.39 -17.64 27.65
C GLN A 69 -6.75 -17.38 26.96
N GLN A 70 -6.92 -16.24 26.30
CA GLN A 70 -8.16 -15.87 25.63
C GLN A 70 -7.92 -15.55 24.16
N ASN A 71 -8.61 -16.26 23.27
CA ASN A 71 -8.63 -15.92 21.86
C ASN A 71 -9.30 -14.57 21.65
N VAL A 72 -8.70 -13.72 20.82
CA VAL A 72 -9.33 -12.47 20.42
C VAL A 72 -10.37 -12.82 19.37
N SER A 73 -11.64 -12.77 19.78
CA SER A 73 -12.81 -12.89 18.90
C SER A 73 -12.69 -11.93 17.71
N THR A 74 -13.17 -12.35 16.54
CA THR A 74 -13.09 -11.62 15.27
C THR A 74 -13.43 -10.14 15.46
N LYS A 75 -12.45 -9.26 15.26
CA LYS A 75 -12.62 -7.81 15.40
C LYS A 75 -12.80 -7.18 14.03
N THR A 76 -13.85 -6.37 13.90
CA THR A 76 -14.14 -5.62 12.68
C THR A 76 -13.55 -4.22 12.77
N ASP A 77 -12.72 -3.87 11.79
CA ASP A 77 -12.10 -2.56 11.60
C ASP A 77 -12.66 -1.93 10.30
N PRO A 78 -13.67 -1.06 10.38
CA PRO A 78 -14.19 -0.36 9.21
C PRO A 78 -13.16 0.63 8.68
N GLN A 79 -13.00 0.70 7.36
CA GLN A 79 -12.01 1.55 6.70
C GLN A 79 -12.65 2.43 5.66
N PHE A 80 -12.40 3.73 5.78
CA PHE A 80 -12.72 4.71 4.75
C PHE A 80 -11.46 5.43 4.34
N GLY A 81 -11.33 5.69 3.05
CA GLY A 81 -10.20 6.42 2.50
C GLY A 81 -10.64 7.39 1.43
N PHE A 82 -9.82 8.40 1.21
CA PHE A 82 -10.01 9.39 0.17
C PHE A 82 -8.69 9.67 -0.54
N GLY A 83 -8.75 10.00 -1.81
CA GLY A 83 -7.58 10.45 -2.57
C GLY A 83 -7.95 11.39 -3.68
N VAL A 84 -7.00 12.26 -4.01
CA VAL A 84 -7.03 13.12 -5.20
C VAL A 84 -5.75 12.87 -5.98
N MET A 85 -5.86 12.74 -7.28
CA MET A 85 -4.72 12.53 -8.16
C MET A 85 -4.85 13.42 -9.40
N TYR A 86 -3.90 14.32 -9.56
CA TYR A 86 -3.73 15.10 -10.77
C TYR A 86 -2.68 14.44 -11.66
N TYR A 87 -3.00 14.21 -12.93
CA TYR A 87 -2.07 13.56 -13.84
C TYR A 87 -2.29 14.02 -15.28
N GLY A 88 -1.19 14.11 -16.02
CA GLY A 88 -1.18 14.37 -17.46
C GLY A 88 -0.73 13.15 -18.24
N GLU A 89 -0.15 13.37 -19.41
CA GLU A 89 0.42 12.30 -20.25
C GLU A 89 1.67 11.66 -19.62
N ARG A 90 2.53 12.48 -18.99
CA ARG A 90 3.86 12.05 -18.53
C ARG A 90 4.12 12.22 -17.04
N PHE A 91 3.17 12.76 -16.29
CA PHE A 91 3.37 13.03 -14.87
C PHE A 91 2.12 12.74 -14.07
N TYR A 92 2.31 12.50 -12.78
CA TYR A 92 1.23 12.44 -11.81
C TYR A 92 1.69 13.00 -10.47
N LEU A 93 0.73 13.56 -9.73
CA LEU A 93 0.86 13.99 -8.36
C LEU A 93 -0.45 13.64 -7.65
N GLY A 94 -0.36 12.92 -6.53
CA GLY A 94 -1.52 12.46 -5.80
C GLY A 94 -1.35 12.62 -4.31
N LEU A 95 -2.43 12.99 -3.64
CA LEU A 95 -2.55 13.04 -2.20
C LEU A 95 -3.66 12.07 -1.77
N SER A 96 -3.38 11.21 -0.79
CA SER A 96 -4.36 10.24 -0.33
C SER A 96 -4.24 9.93 1.15
N THR A 97 -5.36 9.54 1.73
CA THR A 97 -5.47 9.01 3.08
C THR A 97 -6.30 7.73 2.98
N PRO A 98 -5.67 6.54 2.93
CA PRO A 98 -6.39 5.29 2.72
C PRO A 98 -7.20 4.84 3.95
N LYS A 99 -6.83 5.33 5.14
CA LYS A 99 -7.53 5.08 6.40
C LYS A 99 -7.75 6.42 7.11
N LEU A 100 -8.96 6.94 7.03
CA LEU A 100 -9.42 8.17 7.67
C LEU A 100 -9.93 7.92 9.09
N LEU A 101 -10.49 6.74 9.35
CA LEU A 101 -11.00 6.39 10.66
C LEU A 101 -9.86 6.03 11.62
N ARG A 102 -9.89 6.66 12.78
CA ARG A 102 -9.15 6.23 13.96
C ARG A 102 -9.97 5.16 14.65
N THR A 103 -9.63 3.90 14.43
CA THR A 103 -10.22 2.79 15.18
C THR A 103 -9.42 2.64 16.47
N GLU A 104 -10.03 2.96 17.61
CA GLU A 104 -9.42 2.73 18.92
C GLU A 104 -9.60 1.26 19.32
N PHE A 105 -8.52 0.60 19.71
CA PHE A 105 -8.53 -0.86 19.86
C PHE A 105 -8.98 -1.34 21.25
N PHE A 106 -9.25 -0.45 22.21
CA PHE A 106 -9.66 -0.81 23.58
C PHE A 106 -10.64 0.22 24.12
N ASP A 107 -11.95 -0.04 24.03
CA ASP A 107 -12.96 0.77 24.72
C ASP A 107 -14.02 -0.09 25.46
N ASP A 108 -13.73 -1.38 25.69
CA ASP A 108 -14.66 -2.27 26.39
C ASP A 108 -14.00 -3.03 27.55
N ILE A 109 -13.26 -2.30 28.39
CA ILE A 109 -13.09 -2.71 29.78
C ILE A 109 -13.53 -1.52 30.64
N GLY A 110 -14.79 -1.54 31.07
CA GLY A 110 -15.38 -0.58 31.99
C GLY A 110 -14.77 -0.62 33.39
N VAL A 111 -13.49 -0.25 33.52
CA VAL A 111 -12.83 -0.01 34.81
C VAL A 111 -12.70 1.49 35.00
N ARG A 112 -13.65 2.01 35.78
CA ARG A 112 -13.57 3.31 36.44
C ARG A 112 -12.50 3.23 37.53
N ASP A 113 -11.21 3.27 37.19
CA ASP A 113 -10.26 3.82 38.15
C ASP A 113 -8.96 4.34 37.53
N THR A 114 -8.48 5.35 38.24
CA THR A 114 -7.42 6.30 38.03
C THR A 114 -6.04 5.74 37.67
N THR A 115 -5.34 6.50 36.82
CA THR A 115 -3.88 6.55 36.64
C THR A 115 -3.19 5.27 36.13
N SER A 116 -2.65 5.34 34.90
CA SER A 116 -1.55 4.51 34.35
C SER A 116 -1.88 3.39 33.34
N LEU A 117 -2.88 3.54 32.47
CA LEU A 117 -3.11 2.62 31.33
C LEU A 117 -3.20 3.31 29.95
N ASN A 118 -2.59 4.48 29.78
CA ASN A 118 -2.54 5.19 28.49
C ASN A 118 -1.61 4.54 27.44
N ALA A 119 -0.99 3.39 27.72
CA ALA A 119 -0.01 2.75 26.84
C ALA A 119 -0.62 1.86 25.74
N PHE A 120 -1.89 1.44 25.88
CA PHE A 120 -2.55 0.52 24.94
C PHE A 120 -3.55 1.22 24.00
N GLN A 121 -3.76 2.53 24.11
CA GLN A 121 -4.64 3.32 23.23
C GLN A 121 -3.97 3.70 21.89
N GLN A 122 -3.25 2.77 21.26
CA GLN A 122 -2.68 2.99 19.93
C GLN A 122 -3.75 2.65 18.88
N GLY A 123 -4.76 3.51 18.76
CA GLY A 123 -5.67 3.47 17.62
C GLY A 123 -4.89 3.65 16.32
N GLN A 124 -5.32 3.00 15.23
CA GLN A 124 -4.69 3.20 13.93
C GLN A 124 -4.81 4.68 13.55
N LYS A 125 -3.68 5.40 13.50
CA LYS A 125 -3.67 6.81 13.16
C LYS A 125 -3.80 7.00 11.65
N PRO A 126 -4.48 8.07 11.20
CA PRO A 126 -4.55 8.39 9.77
C PRO A 126 -3.15 8.57 9.18
N HIS A 127 -2.91 7.90 8.06
CA HIS A 127 -1.69 8.04 7.28
C HIS A 127 -1.98 8.93 6.06
N TYR A 128 -1.22 10.01 5.91
CA TYR A 128 -1.28 10.88 4.74
C TYR A 128 -0.17 10.50 3.79
N PHE A 129 -0.51 10.30 2.52
CA PHE A 129 0.43 9.96 1.47
C PHE A 129 0.43 11.07 0.43
N LEU A 130 1.63 11.51 0.07
CA LEU A 130 1.89 12.35 -1.10
C LEU A 130 2.74 11.52 -2.06
N SER A 131 2.27 11.30 -3.27
CA SER A 131 2.96 10.51 -4.28
C SER A 131 3.12 11.31 -5.55
N GLY A 132 4.23 11.13 -6.25
CA GLY A 132 4.42 11.78 -7.54
C GLY A 132 5.44 11.04 -8.39
N GLY A 133 5.42 11.32 -9.68
CA GLY A 133 6.36 10.76 -10.63
C GLY A 133 6.26 11.41 -12.00
N TYR A 134 7.32 11.22 -12.79
CA TYR A 134 7.42 11.70 -14.15
C TYR A 134 7.95 10.58 -15.05
N VAL A 135 7.59 10.57 -16.32
CA VAL A 135 8.10 9.63 -17.33
C VAL A 135 8.87 10.39 -18.39
N TRP A 136 10.18 10.16 -18.44
CA TRP A 136 11.07 10.66 -19.49
C TRP A 136 11.27 9.60 -20.55
N ASP A 137 11.01 9.93 -21.80
CA ASP A 137 11.39 9.11 -22.95
C ASP A 137 12.89 9.35 -23.23
N LEU A 138 13.72 8.34 -22.97
CA LEU A 138 15.16 8.35 -23.22
C LEU A 138 15.44 7.61 -24.54
N GLY A 139 15.02 8.22 -25.64
CA GLY A 139 15.04 7.63 -26.97
C GLY A 139 13.83 6.75 -27.25
N ASP A 140 13.89 5.96 -28.32
CA ASP A 140 12.72 5.21 -28.83
C ASP A 140 12.41 3.93 -28.04
N TYR A 141 13.38 3.43 -27.27
CA TYR A 141 13.32 2.11 -26.65
C TYR A 141 13.44 2.11 -25.13
N MET A 142 13.68 3.27 -24.51
CA MET A 142 13.90 3.36 -23.07
C MET A 142 13.09 4.48 -22.46
N LYS A 143 12.37 4.19 -21.38
CA LYS A 143 11.68 5.20 -20.57
C LYS A 143 12.24 5.19 -19.17
N PHE A 144 12.51 6.37 -18.61
CA PHE A 144 12.94 6.54 -17.23
C PHE A 144 11.83 7.18 -16.41
N LYS A 145 11.51 6.54 -15.28
CA LYS A 145 10.41 6.92 -14.39
C LYS A 145 10.90 7.01 -12.95
N PRO A 146 11.32 8.20 -12.50
CA PRO A 146 11.44 8.46 -11.08
C PRO A 146 10.05 8.55 -10.45
N THR A 147 9.95 8.10 -9.22
CA THR A 147 8.80 8.38 -8.38
C THR A 147 9.25 8.68 -6.97
N PHE A 148 8.41 9.39 -6.24
CA PHE A 148 8.57 9.58 -4.81
C PHE A 148 7.24 9.31 -4.12
N LEU A 149 7.34 8.88 -2.86
CA LEU A 149 6.23 8.73 -1.94
C LEU A 149 6.66 9.33 -0.61
N VAL A 150 5.84 10.19 -0.03
CA VAL A 150 6.02 10.73 1.30
C VAL A 150 4.85 10.27 2.14
N LYS A 151 5.14 9.70 3.31
CA LYS A 151 4.17 9.24 4.30
C LYS A 151 4.31 10.08 5.56
N ALA A 152 3.22 10.73 5.94
CA ALA A 152 3.12 11.52 7.16
C ALA A 152 2.07 10.91 8.09
N VAL A 153 2.39 10.86 9.38
CA VAL A 153 1.55 10.31 10.44
C VAL A 153 1.70 11.18 11.66
N ASP A 154 0.59 11.49 12.33
CA ASP A 154 0.64 12.29 13.54
C ASP A 154 1.38 11.56 14.68
N GLY A 155 2.41 12.19 15.23
CA GLY A 155 3.25 11.64 16.30
C GLY A 155 4.28 10.59 15.85
N ALA A 156 4.56 10.45 14.55
CA ALA A 156 5.69 9.65 14.06
C ALA A 156 6.59 10.50 13.14
N PRO A 157 7.89 10.17 13.01
CA PRO A 157 8.77 10.82 12.05
C PRO A 157 8.24 10.69 10.61
N LEU A 158 8.47 11.72 9.80
CA LEU A 158 8.15 11.70 8.37
C LEU A 158 8.96 10.59 7.68
N SER A 159 8.29 9.79 6.84
CA SER A 159 8.93 8.75 6.03
C SER A 159 8.83 9.12 4.55
N PHE A 160 9.85 8.81 3.77
CA PHE A 160 9.81 8.99 2.33
C PHE A 160 10.53 7.86 1.59
N ASP A 161 10.04 7.60 0.39
CA ASP A 161 10.50 6.57 -0.52
C ASP A 161 10.80 7.24 -1.86
N LEU A 162 11.94 6.92 -2.43
CA LEU A 162 12.33 7.34 -3.77
C LEU A 162 12.52 6.08 -4.60
N SER A 163 12.03 6.07 -5.84
CA SER A 163 12.33 5.00 -6.77
C SER A 163 12.69 5.54 -8.15
N ALA A 164 13.52 4.79 -8.83
CA ALA A 164 14.03 5.08 -10.16
C ALA A 164 13.83 3.83 -11.01
N ASN A 165 12.93 3.88 -11.97
CA ASN A 165 12.56 2.73 -12.80
C ASN A 165 12.87 3.00 -14.26
N PHE A 166 13.44 2.02 -14.95
CA PHE A 166 13.69 2.03 -16.37
C PHE A 166 12.83 0.98 -17.04
N LEU A 167 12.13 1.36 -18.10
CA LEU A 167 11.40 0.45 -18.98
C LEU A 167 12.14 0.37 -20.31
N PHE A 168 12.53 -0.83 -20.69
CA PHE A 168 13.17 -1.16 -21.96
C PHE A 168 12.18 -1.88 -22.88
N TYR A 169 12.11 -1.42 -24.13
CA TYR A 169 11.30 -1.99 -25.21
C TYR A 169 9.82 -2.24 -24.85
N GLU A 170 9.28 -1.45 -23.92
CA GLU A 170 7.93 -1.65 -23.36
C GLU A 170 7.69 -3.05 -22.75
N LYS A 171 8.75 -3.78 -22.39
CA LYS A 171 8.66 -5.16 -21.89
C LYS A 171 9.41 -5.41 -20.60
N PHE A 172 10.62 -4.87 -20.47
CA PHE A 172 11.51 -5.16 -19.36
C PHE A 172 11.66 -3.94 -18.45
N TRP A 173 11.30 -4.10 -17.19
CA TRP A 173 11.51 -3.13 -16.15
C TRP A 173 12.73 -3.48 -15.32
N LEU A 174 13.52 -2.46 -15.02
CA LEU A 174 14.60 -2.54 -14.04
C LEU A 174 14.52 -1.28 -13.18
N GLY A 175 14.48 -1.44 -11.87
CA GLY A 175 14.36 -0.32 -10.96
C GLY A 175 15.12 -0.51 -9.67
N ALA A 176 15.36 0.61 -9.02
CA ALA A 176 15.88 0.67 -7.67
C ALA A 176 14.96 1.54 -6.81
N MET A 177 14.88 1.22 -5.53
CA MET A 177 14.17 2.02 -4.55
C MET A 177 15.02 2.27 -3.31
N TYR A 178 14.78 3.41 -2.68
CA TYR A 178 15.36 3.78 -1.41
C TYR A 178 14.24 4.28 -0.51
N ARG A 179 14.02 3.57 0.59
CA ARG A 179 13.12 3.97 1.66
C ARG A 179 13.92 4.50 2.82
N HIS A 180 13.70 5.77 3.14
CA HIS A 180 14.41 6.44 4.21
C HIS A 180 14.30 5.64 5.52
N THR A 181 15.43 5.44 6.18
CA THR A 181 15.60 4.72 7.46
C THR A 181 15.09 3.27 7.51
N ASP A 182 14.60 2.72 6.39
CA ASP A 182 14.04 1.37 6.34
C ASP A 182 14.88 0.43 5.47
N ALA A 183 14.94 0.66 4.15
CA ALA A 183 15.50 -0.30 3.21
C ALA A 183 15.97 0.32 1.88
N VAL A 184 16.85 -0.39 1.18
CA VAL A 184 17.12 -0.21 -0.25
C VAL A 184 16.66 -1.44 -1.00
N GLY A 185 16.08 -1.26 -2.18
CA GLY A 185 15.54 -2.37 -2.95
C GLY A 185 15.93 -2.30 -4.42
N LEU A 186 15.96 -3.46 -5.06
CA LEU A 186 16.07 -3.61 -6.50
C LEU A 186 14.86 -4.39 -7.01
N LEU A 187 14.35 -4.01 -8.17
CA LEU A 187 13.25 -4.71 -8.82
C LEU A 187 13.57 -4.95 -10.29
N ALA A 188 13.14 -6.10 -10.78
CA ALA A 188 13.12 -6.44 -12.19
C ALA A 188 11.77 -7.07 -12.54
N GLN A 189 11.17 -6.66 -13.65
CA GLN A 189 9.92 -7.26 -14.12
C GLN A 189 9.98 -7.44 -15.64
N TYR A 190 9.45 -8.55 -16.13
CA TYR A 190 9.41 -8.85 -17.55
C TYR A 190 7.99 -9.21 -17.99
N HIS A 191 7.52 -8.55 -19.05
CA HIS A 191 6.27 -8.87 -19.72
C HIS A 191 6.55 -9.99 -20.74
N ILE A 192 6.13 -11.21 -20.39
CA ILE A 192 6.28 -12.40 -21.22
C ILE A 192 5.37 -12.29 -22.44
N THR A 193 4.12 -11.88 -22.19
CA THR A 193 3.13 -11.53 -23.21
C THR A 193 2.52 -10.18 -22.87
N ASP A 194 1.61 -9.69 -23.72
CA ASP A 194 0.84 -8.47 -23.41
C ASP A 194 -0.01 -8.60 -22.14
N ASP A 195 -0.34 -9.84 -21.75
CA ASP A 195 -1.25 -10.16 -20.66
C ASP A 195 -0.53 -10.77 -19.45
N LEU A 196 0.67 -11.33 -19.63
CA LEU A 196 1.41 -12.05 -18.58
C LEU A 196 2.72 -11.35 -18.24
N SER A 197 2.92 -11.04 -16.96
CA SER A 197 4.17 -10.49 -16.44
C SER A 197 4.68 -11.29 -15.23
N VAL A 198 6.01 -11.35 -15.11
CA VAL A 198 6.70 -11.90 -13.95
C VAL A 198 7.64 -10.86 -13.39
N GLY A 199 7.71 -10.76 -12.08
CA GLY A 199 8.55 -9.80 -11.38
C GLY A 199 9.31 -10.45 -10.24
N TYR A 200 10.45 -9.86 -9.94
CA TYR A 200 11.26 -10.20 -8.79
C TYR A 200 11.76 -8.90 -8.16
N ALA A 201 11.66 -8.81 -6.84
CA ALA A 201 12.23 -7.72 -6.06
C ALA A 201 13.05 -8.25 -4.90
N TYR A 202 14.08 -7.50 -4.54
CA TYR A 202 14.91 -7.77 -3.37
C TYR A 202 15.03 -6.50 -2.55
N ASP A 203 14.62 -6.59 -1.29
CA ASP A 203 14.66 -5.50 -0.32
C ASP A 203 15.70 -5.79 0.76
N TYR A 204 16.68 -4.90 0.88
CA TYR A 204 17.72 -4.97 1.90
C TYR A 204 17.47 -3.94 3.01
N PRO A 205 17.25 -4.38 4.26
CA PRO A 205 17.00 -3.47 5.37
C PRO A 205 18.25 -2.66 5.72
N LEU A 206 18.08 -1.35 5.86
CA LEU A 206 19.04 -0.41 6.42
C LEU A 206 18.79 -0.14 7.91
N SER A 207 17.59 -0.46 8.38
CA SER A 207 17.20 -0.30 9.78
C SER A 207 17.96 -1.29 10.70
N PRO A 208 17.87 -1.16 12.04
CA PRO A 208 18.47 -2.11 12.98
C PRO A 208 18.06 -3.57 12.76
N LEU A 209 16.97 -3.81 12.03
CA LEU A 209 16.52 -5.13 11.57
C LEU A 209 17.55 -5.84 10.67
N ARG A 210 18.49 -5.12 10.06
CA ARG A 210 19.60 -5.69 9.27
C ARG A 210 20.44 -6.71 10.05
N ASN A 211 20.52 -6.58 11.37
CA ASN A 211 21.27 -7.52 12.21
C ASN A 211 20.54 -8.87 12.41
N TYR A 212 19.25 -8.94 12.05
CA TYR A 212 18.39 -10.10 12.25
C TYR A 212 17.72 -10.59 10.95
N SER A 213 17.82 -9.84 9.85
CA SER A 213 17.28 -10.17 8.54
C SER A 213 18.30 -9.88 7.45
N GLY A 214 18.51 -10.86 6.56
CA GLY A 214 19.36 -10.74 5.37
C GLY A 214 18.69 -10.02 4.19
N GLY A 215 17.47 -9.53 4.37
CA GLY A 215 16.63 -8.98 3.31
C GLY A 215 15.45 -9.88 2.95
N SER A 216 14.60 -9.37 2.07
CA SER A 216 13.37 -10.01 1.61
C SER A 216 13.43 -10.25 0.11
N HIS A 217 13.04 -11.45 -0.31
CA HIS A 217 12.90 -11.83 -1.71
C HIS A 217 11.42 -11.89 -2.05
N GLU A 218 10.99 -11.11 -3.03
CA GLU A 218 9.59 -11.03 -3.46
C GLU A 218 9.46 -11.49 -4.91
N PHE A 219 8.46 -12.34 -5.16
CA PHE A 219 8.12 -12.82 -6.49
C PHE A 219 6.71 -12.35 -6.83
N MET A 220 6.56 -11.80 -8.03
CA MET A 220 5.29 -11.27 -8.53
C MET A 220 4.88 -11.99 -9.82
N LEU A 221 3.61 -12.34 -9.91
CA LEU A 221 2.97 -12.82 -11.14
C LEU A 221 1.77 -11.93 -11.44
N GLY A 222 1.75 -11.30 -12.61
CA GLY A 222 0.65 -10.43 -13.06
C GLY A 222 -0.04 -11.02 -14.28
N PHE A 223 -1.37 -11.05 -14.25
CA PHE A 223 -2.20 -11.44 -15.38
C PHE A 223 -3.25 -10.36 -15.68
N GLU A 224 -3.25 -9.82 -16.90
CA GLU A 224 -4.20 -8.81 -17.37
C GLU A 224 -5.29 -9.49 -18.23
N PHE A 225 -6.56 -9.19 -17.94
CA PHE A 225 -7.69 -9.74 -18.68
C PHE A 225 -8.34 -8.67 -19.57
N GLY A 226 -8.48 -8.96 -20.86
CA GLY A 226 -9.23 -8.14 -21.81
C GLY A 226 -8.35 -7.36 -22.80
N ASN A 227 -8.97 -6.85 -23.86
CA ASN A 227 -8.25 -6.05 -24.86
C ASN A 227 -7.88 -4.68 -24.26
N LYS A 228 -6.59 -4.29 -24.32
CA LYS A 228 -6.12 -2.95 -23.96
C LYS A 228 -7.05 -1.90 -24.58
N LEU A 229 -7.81 -1.19 -23.75
CA LEU A 229 -8.68 -0.11 -24.21
C LEU A 229 -7.78 0.95 -24.86
N LYS A 230 -7.85 1.07 -26.20
CA LYS A 230 -7.13 2.12 -26.94
C LYS A 230 -7.48 3.48 -26.32
N GLY A 231 -6.51 4.11 -25.65
CA GLY A 231 -6.61 5.50 -25.18
C GLY A 231 -6.67 5.76 -23.67
N ILE A 232 -6.68 4.73 -22.80
CA ILE A 232 -6.54 4.93 -21.34
C ILE A 232 -5.19 4.38 -20.90
N ARG A 233 -4.15 5.18 -21.14
CA ARG A 233 -2.81 4.99 -20.60
C ARG A 233 -2.65 5.94 -19.41
N SER A 234 -2.43 5.37 -18.23
CA SER A 234 -2.20 6.14 -17.01
C SER A 234 -0.70 6.19 -16.80
N PRO A 235 -0.09 7.36 -16.60
CA PRO A 235 1.37 7.47 -16.43
C PRO A 235 1.93 6.61 -15.28
N ARG A 236 1.06 6.14 -14.35
CA ARG A 236 1.41 5.14 -13.32
C ARG A 236 1.70 3.74 -13.87
N TYR A 237 1.07 3.32 -14.96
CA TYR A 237 1.29 2.04 -15.63
C TYR A 237 1.79 2.21 -17.07
N PHE A 238 2.03 3.47 -17.47
CA PHE A 238 2.10 4.06 -18.81
C PHE A 238 0.75 4.42 -19.39
#